data_AF-A0A4Q5WAP3-F1
#
_entry.id   AF-A0A4Q5WAP3-F1
#
_cell.length_a   1.000
_cell.length_b   1.000
_cell.length_c   1.000
_cell.angle_alpha   90.00
_cell.angle_beta   90.00
_cell.angle_gamma   90.00
#
_symmetry.space_group_name_H-M   'P 1'
#
loop_
_entity.id
_entity.type
_entity.pdbx_description
1 polymer ?
#
loop_
_entity_poly.entity_id
_entity_poly.type
_entity_poly.pdbx_seq_one_letter_code
_entity_poly.pdbx_strand_id
1 'polypeptide(L)'
;MLSRYFLAGCLLWLATGARAQQPPVTVNARESGPPKPHTVDASDVIADFLGWKRRSADSAAAHFSVIPSVGYTELTGFSGGLTGIYSFRHRDPGTEQKLSSILGGVTLAEKGQLTIPLNAIVFSRHNNWNILFDGRYMRSTAFEWGLGTHTGEAGRYRIDYDYLKLHGSVLRRLSGHLYAGLGYHYDRLWDVAERDLPAGTVTDYQRYGLAKRSTAAGPALRFIYDSRLNPINPGRGWYGGATLRVNRTELRSDSNWQSLLVELRHYIPVGAGKRSVLALWSYNWLTLGPGSPPYLLLPSTGWDDFFNTGRGFLQGRHRGRNL
;
A
#
# COMPACT_ATOMS: atom_id res chain seq x y z
N MET A 1 3.81 13.79 47.42
CA MET A 1 4.76 13.63 46.30
C MET A 1 3.98 13.78 45.00
N LEU A 2 4.09 14.96 44.38
CA LEU A 2 3.50 15.29 43.08
C LEU A 2 4.45 14.87 41.95
N SER A 3 3.95 14.25 40.87
CA SER A 3 4.48 14.42 39.50
C SER A 3 3.49 13.81 38.48
N ARG A 4 2.66 14.65 37.84
CA ARG A 4 2.77 15.08 36.43
C ARG A 4 2.48 13.98 35.40
N TYR A 5 1.20 13.89 34.98
CA TYR A 5 0.82 13.38 33.67
C TYR A 5 0.66 14.57 32.72
N PHE A 6 1.54 14.67 31.73
CA PHE A 6 1.44 15.61 30.63
C PHE A 6 0.48 15.05 29.59
N LEU A 7 -0.69 15.68 29.46
CA LEU A 7 -1.57 15.56 28.30
C LEU A 7 -0.95 16.39 27.17
N ALA A 8 -0.48 15.76 26.09
CA ALA A 8 -0.13 16.48 24.86
C ALA A 8 -1.32 16.36 23.90
N GLY A 9 -2.09 17.45 23.80
CA GLY A 9 -3.19 17.59 22.86
C GLY A 9 -2.69 17.80 21.43
N CYS A 10 -3.22 17.02 20.49
CA CYS A 10 -3.13 17.30 19.06
C CYS A 10 -4.05 18.47 18.72
N LEU A 11 -3.46 19.66 18.55
CA LEU A 11 -4.15 20.81 17.97
C LEU A 11 -4.42 20.56 16.49
N LEU A 12 -5.71 20.37 16.14
CA LEU A 12 -6.21 20.57 14.79
C LEU A 12 -6.08 22.06 14.44
N TRP A 13 -5.27 22.38 13.43
CA TRP A 13 -5.36 23.67 12.76
C TRP A 13 -6.47 23.62 11.70
N LEU A 14 -7.63 24.17 12.05
CA LEU A 14 -8.65 24.59 11.10
C LEU A 14 -8.18 25.90 10.43
N ALA A 15 -7.65 25.80 9.21
CA ALA A 15 -7.42 26.98 8.37
C ALA A 15 -8.72 27.35 7.65
N THR A 16 -9.50 28.25 8.24
CA THR A 16 -10.57 28.99 7.56
C THR A 16 -9.99 30.20 6.85
N GLY A 17 -10.27 30.30 5.54
CA GLY A 17 -10.44 31.59 4.86
C GLY A 17 -9.20 32.31 4.33
N ALA A 18 -8.78 31.94 3.12
CA ALA A 18 -8.23 32.91 2.16
C ALA A 18 -8.73 32.56 0.76
N ARG A 19 -9.75 33.28 0.29
CA ARG A 19 -10.14 33.30 -1.12
C ARG A 19 -9.00 33.98 -1.90
N ALA A 20 -8.17 33.20 -2.55
CA ALA A 20 -7.38 33.67 -3.68
C ALA A 20 -8.10 33.22 -4.95
N GLN A 21 -8.73 34.17 -5.65
CA GLN A 21 -9.20 33.96 -7.02
C GLN A 21 -7.99 33.58 -7.88
N GLN A 22 -7.95 32.34 -8.36
CA GLN A 22 -7.07 31.98 -9.46
C GLN A 22 -7.65 32.59 -10.74
N PRO A 23 -6.88 33.38 -11.52
CA PRO A 23 -7.37 33.86 -12.81
C PRO A 23 -7.61 32.67 -13.75
N PRO A 24 -8.58 32.76 -14.67
CA PRO A 24 -8.84 31.71 -15.63
C PRO A 24 -7.59 31.48 -16.49
N VAL A 25 -7.07 30.25 -16.47
CA VAL A 25 -6.02 29.83 -17.40
C VAL A 25 -6.66 29.73 -18.78
N THR A 26 -6.51 30.79 -19.58
CA THR A 26 -6.78 30.77 -21.01
C THR A 26 -5.82 29.77 -21.66
N VAL A 27 -6.30 28.58 -21.97
CA VAL A 27 -5.59 27.62 -22.82
C VAL A 27 -5.69 28.12 -24.25
N ASN A 28 -4.70 28.89 -24.69
CA ASN A 28 -4.44 29.11 -26.11
C ASN A 28 -2.93 29.23 -26.35
N ALA A 29 -2.42 28.20 -27.02
CA ALA A 29 -1.27 28.15 -27.93
C ALA A 29 -0.45 26.88 -27.67
N ARG A 30 -0.43 26.00 -28.67
CA ARG A 30 0.46 24.85 -28.76
C ARG A 30 1.90 25.35 -28.84
N GLU A 31 2.62 25.38 -27.73
CA GLU A 31 4.09 25.34 -27.78
C GLU A 31 4.50 23.89 -28.03
N SER A 32 4.82 23.60 -29.29
CA SER A 32 5.48 22.36 -29.69
C SER A 32 6.92 22.39 -29.18
N GLY A 33 7.13 21.93 -27.95
CA GLY A 33 8.45 21.53 -27.50
C GLY A 33 9.04 20.44 -28.41
N PRO A 34 10.37 20.26 -28.42
CA PRO A 34 11.02 19.24 -29.24
C PRO A 34 10.38 17.86 -29.00
N PRO A 35 10.27 17.01 -30.04
CA PRO A 35 9.66 15.70 -29.91
C PRO A 35 10.33 14.96 -28.75
N LYS A 36 9.52 14.52 -27.79
CA LYS A 36 10.03 13.72 -26.68
C LYS A 36 10.71 12.49 -27.28
N PRO A 37 11.94 12.15 -26.86
CA PRO A 37 12.65 10.99 -27.40
C PRO A 37 11.79 9.74 -27.22
N HIS A 38 11.74 8.92 -28.27
CA HIS A 38 11.03 7.65 -28.27
C HIS A 38 11.63 6.77 -27.16
N THR A 39 10.91 6.64 -26.05
CA THR A 39 11.36 5.86 -24.89
C THR A 39 10.89 4.44 -25.11
N VAL A 40 11.83 3.50 -25.28
CA VAL A 40 11.54 2.07 -25.37
C VAL A 40 11.33 1.55 -23.94
N ASP A 41 10.17 0.97 -23.65
CA ASP A 41 9.88 0.34 -22.35
C ASP A 41 10.25 -1.16 -22.38
N ALA A 42 10.42 -1.77 -21.22
CA ALA A 42 10.66 -3.21 -21.09
C ALA A 42 9.54 -4.03 -21.76
N SER A 43 8.30 -3.53 -21.76
CA SER A 43 7.20 -4.14 -22.51
C SER A 43 7.44 -4.16 -24.02
N ASP A 44 8.12 -3.16 -24.57
CA ASP A 44 8.41 -3.10 -26.00
C ASP A 44 9.48 -4.15 -26.35
N VAL A 45 10.51 -4.28 -25.51
CA VAL A 45 11.56 -5.30 -25.66
C VAL A 45 10.97 -6.71 -25.51
N ILE A 46 10.09 -6.92 -24.53
CA ILE A 46 9.41 -8.21 -24.31
C ILE A 46 8.45 -8.52 -25.46
N ALA A 47 7.68 -7.56 -25.95
CA ALA A 47 6.78 -7.75 -27.08
C ALA A 47 7.55 -8.13 -28.34
N ASP A 48 8.70 -7.49 -28.58
CA ASP A 48 9.59 -7.80 -29.69
C ASP A 48 10.22 -9.18 -29.55
N PHE A 49 10.69 -9.54 -28.34
CA PHE A 49 11.25 -10.86 -28.06
C PHE A 49 10.21 -11.99 -28.18
N LEU A 50 8.97 -11.77 -27.72
CA LEU A 50 7.89 -12.76 -27.73
C LEU A 50 7.06 -12.76 -29.02
N GLY A 51 7.40 -11.92 -30.01
CA GLY A 51 6.67 -11.81 -31.27
C GLY A 51 5.23 -11.32 -31.12
N TRP A 52 4.92 -10.59 -30.04
CA TRP A 52 3.58 -10.09 -29.76
C TRP A 52 3.29 -8.85 -30.62
N LYS A 53 2.09 -8.82 -31.25
CA LYS A 53 1.66 -7.64 -32.02
C LYS A 53 1.57 -6.44 -31.09
N ARG A 54 2.42 -5.44 -31.34
CA ARG A 54 2.34 -4.12 -30.71
C ARG A 54 0.96 -3.53 -30.99
N ARG A 55 0.17 -3.27 -29.96
CA ARG A 55 -0.99 -2.37 -30.12
C ARG A 55 -0.44 -0.96 -30.17
N SER A 56 -0.69 -0.25 -31.27
CA SER A 56 -0.47 1.20 -31.34
C SER A 56 -1.15 1.83 -30.12
N ALA A 57 -0.36 2.49 -29.27
CA ALA A 57 -0.85 3.28 -28.15
C ALA A 57 -1.43 4.63 -28.64
N ASP A 58 -2.20 4.63 -29.73
CA ASP A 58 -2.89 5.81 -30.27
C ASP A 58 -4.09 6.26 -29.44
N SER A 59 -4.28 5.69 -28.25
CA SER A 59 -5.12 6.30 -27.22
C SER A 59 -4.23 6.68 -26.05
N ALA A 60 -3.66 7.89 -26.10
CA ALA A 60 -2.86 8.49 -25.03
C ALA A 60 -3.61 8.66 -23.67
N ALA A 61 -4.78 8.03 -23.51
CA ALA A 61 -5.57 7.92 -22.31
C ALA A 61 -5.28 6.65 -21.49
N ALA A 62 -4.66 5.61 -22.08
CA ALA A 62 -4.34 4.36 -21.40
C ALA A 62 -2.92 3.88 -21.76
N HIS A 63 -2.19 3.36 -20.78
CA HIS A 63 -0.84 2.84 -20.91
C HIS A 63 -0.73 1.52 -20.17
N PHE A 64 -0.10 0.53 -20.79
CA PHE A 64 0.20 -0.75 -20.19
C PHE A 64 1.69 -1.01 -20.27
N SER A 65 2.28 -1.38 -19.14
CA SER A 65 3.71 -1.72 -19.04
C SER A 65 3.85 -3.04 -18.30
N VAL A 66 4.87 -3.81 -18.67
CA VAL A 66 5.26 -5.05 -17.99
C VAL A 66 6.70 -4.91 -17.56
N ILE A 67 6.94 -5.12 -16.27
CA ILE A 67 8.22 -4.90 -15.62
C ILE A 67 8.69 -6.26 -15.08
N PRO A 68 9.79 -6.83 -15.61
CA PRO A 68 10.41 -7.97 -14.98
C PRO A 68 11.11 -7.56 -13.69
N SER A 69 11.09 -8.44 -12.71
CA SER A 69 11.78 -8.26 -11.44
C SER A 69 12.63 -9.47 -11.13
N VAL A 70 13.85 -9.23 -10.67
CA VAL A 70 14.72 -10.24 -10.06
C VAL A 70 15.18 -9.72 -8.71
N GLY A 71 15.28 -10.60 -7.73
CA GLY A 71 15.71 -10.25 -6.39
C GLY A 71 16.36 -11.42 -5.68
N TYR A 72 17.12 -11.11 -4.64
CA TYR A 72 17.69 -12.11 -3.75
C TYR A 72 17.47 -11.68 -2.30
N THR A 73 17.01 -12.62 -1.47
CA THR A 73 16.98 -12.45 -0.02
C THR A 73 17.35 -13.77 0.66
N GLU A 74 17.71 -13.71 1.93
CA GLU A 74 17.95 -14.93 2.71
C GLU A 74 16.69 -15.81 2.81
N LEU A 75 15.49 -15.20 2.92
CA LEU A 75 14.22 -15.93 2.98
C LEU A 75 13.89 -16.64 1.67
N THR A 76 14.08 -15.97 0.54
CA THR A 76 13.59 -16.41 -0.77
C THR A 76 14.62 -17.17 -1.60
N GLY A 77 15.92 -16.98 -1.32
CA GLY A 77 16.96 -17.26 -2.31
C GLY A 77 16.78 -16.33 -3.52
N PHE A 78 17.15 -16.80 -4.71
CA PHE A 78 16.82 -16.08 -5.95
C PHE A 78 15.31 -16.04 -6.18
N SER A 79 14.83 -14.92 -6.68
CA SER A 79 13.41 -14.73 -7.01
C SER A 79 13.28 -14.00 -8.33
N GLY A 80 12.27 -14.40 -9.09
CA GLY A 80 11.95 -13.84 -10.40
C GLY A 80 10.46 -13.57 -10.49
N GLY A 81 10.08 -12.52 -11.19
CA GLY A 81 8.68 -12.15 -11.33
C GLY A 81 8.40 -11.21 -12.50
N LEU A 82 7.12 -11.06 -12.79
CA LEU A 82 6.59 -10.15 -13.78
C LEU A 82 5.48 -9.33 -13.13
N THR A 83 5.58 -8.01 -13.24
CA THR A 83 4.55 -7.08 -12.77
C THR A 83 4.01 -6.28 -13.95
N GLY A 84 2.70 -6.36 -14.18
CA GLY A 84 1.98 -5.53 -15.13
C GLY A 84 1.38 -4.31 -14.44
N ILE A 85 1.46 -3.15 -15.08
CA ILE A 85 0.78 -1.93 -14.64
C ILE A 85 -0.04 -1.40 -15.80
N TYR A 86 -1.36 -1.35 -15.60
CA TYR A 86 -2.29 -0.69 -16.48
C TYR A 86 -2.73 0.64 -15.88
N SER A 87 -2.38 1.75 -16.52
CA SER A 87 -2.74 3.09 -16.09
C SER A 87 -3.65 3.76 -17.11
N PHE A 88 -4.69 4.45 -16.65
CA PHE A 88 -5.67 5.06 -17.54
C PHE A 88 -6.33 6.29 -16.92
N ARG A 89 -6.86 7.18 -17.75
CA ARG A 89 -7.63 8.34 -17.29
C ARG A 89 -8.77 8.66 -18.25
N HIS A 90 -9.89 9.13 -17.72
CA HIS A 90 -10.93 9.75 -18.52
C HIS A 90 -10.43 11.09 -19.08
N ARG A 91 -10.79 11.41 -20.32
CA ARG A 91 -10.42 12.68 -20.97
C ARG A 91 -11.68 13.50 -21.22
N ASP A 92 -12.02 14.34 -20.24
CA ASP A 92 -13.05 15.36 -20.40
C ASP A 92 -12.34 16.73 -20.43
N PRO A 93 -12.44 17.51 -21.53
CA PRO A 93 -11.81 18.82 -21.64
C PRO A 93 -12.14 19.73 -20.45
N GLY A 94 -11.14 20.41 -19.90
CA GLY A 94 -11.33 21.34 -18.78
C GLY A 94 -11.44 20.69 -17.39
N THR A 95 -11.24 19.38 -17.26
CA THR A 95 -11.29 18.68 -15.96
C THR A 95 -9.94 18.13 -15.53
N GLU A 96 -9.56 18.36 -14.28
CA GLU A 96 -8.35 17.77 -13.68
C GLU A 96 -8.60 16.31 -13.27
N GLN A 97 -8.68 15.41 -14.25
CA GLN A 97 -8.89 13.99 -14.00
C GLN A 97 -7.62 13.31 -13.45
N LYS A 98 -7.78 12.56 -12.36
CA LYS A 98 -6.73 11.76 -11.74
C LYS A 98 -6.45 10.50 -12.56
N LEU A 99 -5.19 10.07 -12.56
CA LEU A 99 -4.76 8.82 -13.17
C LEU A 99 -5.22 7.63 -12.33
N SER A 100 -5.96 6.70 -12.94
CA SER A 100 -6.28 5.39 -12.41
C SER A 100 -5.14 4.41 -12.71
N SER A 101 -4.98 3.40 -11.87
CA SER A 101 -3.94 2.37 -12.00
C SER A 101 -4.41 1.02 -11.49
N ILE A 102 -4.11 -0.03 -12.25
CA ILE A 102 -4.24 -1.42 -11.83
C ILE A 102 -2.84 -2.05 -11.98
N LEU A 103 -2.30 -2.53 -10.87
CA LEU A 103 -1.03 -3.24 -10.80
C LEU A 103 -1.33 -4.69 -10.44
N GLY A 104 -0.79 -5.63 -11.21
CA GLY A 104 -0.89 -7.05 -10.91
C GLY A 104 0.40 -7.76 -11.27
N GLY A 105 0.64 -8.94 -10.72
CA GLY A 105 1.86 -9.66 -11.05
C GLY A 105 1.94 -11.05 -10.48
N VAL A 106 3.09 -11.67 -10.70
CA VAL A 106 3.47 -12.94 -10.11
C VAL A 106 4.96 -12.90 -9.79
N THR A 107 5.33 -13.35 -8.60
CA THR A 107 6.71 -13.55 -8.18
C THR A 107 6.87 -14.96 -7.64
N LEU A 108 7.87 -15.66 -8.15
CA LEU A 108 8.28 -16.99 -7.73
C LEU A 108 9.68 -16.92 -7.15
N ALA A 109 9.92 -17.67 -6.09
CA ALA A 109 11.21 -17.77 -5.44
C ALA A 109 11.77 -19.19 -5.52
N GLU A 110 13.10 -19.30 -5.55
CA GLU A 110 13.87 -20.55 -5.54
C GLU A 110 13.47 -21.46 -4.39
N LYS A 111 13.22 -20.88 -3.21
CA LYS A 111 12.80 -21.60 -2.00
C LYS A 111 11.30 -21.91 -1.94
N GLY A 112 10.57 -21.73 -3.06
CA GLY A 112 9.18 -22.17 -3.21
C GLY A 112 8.10 -21.16 -2.81
N GLN A 113 8.47 -19.92 -2.47
CA GLN A 113 7.49 -18.86 -2.22
C GLN A 113 6.83 -18.38 -3.52
N LEU A 114 5.55 -18.04 -3.42
CA LEU A 114 4.73 -17.50 -4.50
C LEU A 114 3.99 -16.26 -3.98
N THR A 115 4.03 -15.16 -4.72
CA THR A 115 3.25 -13.95 -4.42
C THR A 115 2.51 -13.49 -5.67
N ILE A 116 1.20 -13.26 -5.53
CA ILE A 116 0.32 -12.76 -6.60
C ILE A 116 -0.42 -11.53 -6.05
N PRO A 117 0.08 -10.30 -6.29
CA PRO A 117 -0.61 -9.09 -5.90
C PRO A 117 -1.59 -8.62 -6.99
N LEU A 118 -2.65 -7.94 -6.57
CA LEU A 118 -3.56 -7.18 -7.41
C LEU A 118 -3.97 -5.91 -6.68
N ASN A 119 -3.42 -4.78 -7.09
CA ASN A 119 -3.69 -3.45 -6.54
C ASN A 119 -4.44 -2.61 -7.56
N ALA A 120 -5.55 -1.99 -7.19
CA ALA A 120 -6.32 -1.11 -8.05
C ALA A 120 -6.68 0.19 -7.34
N ILE A 121 -6.46 1.31 -8.03
CA ILE A 121 -6.92 2.65 -7.67
C ILE A 121 -7.64 3.19 -8.89
N VAL A 122 -8.96 3.27 -8.84
CA VAL A 122 -9.79 3.64 -10.00
C VAL A 122 -10.64 4.86 -9.68
N PHE A 123 -10.39 5.94 -10.41
CA PHE A 123 -11.19 7.15 -10.35
C PHE A 123 -12.26 7.12 -11.44
N SER A 124 -13.52 7.37 -11.06
CA SER A 124 -14.59 7.59 -12.02
C SER A 124 -14.42 8.93 -12.76
N ARG A 125 -15.28 9.18 -13.76
CA ARG A 125 -15.38 10.50 -14.41
C ARG A 125 -15.53 11.63 -13.38
N HIS A 126 -14.88 12.76 -13.65
CA HIS A 126 -14.81 13.95 -12.78
C HIS A 126 -14.27 13.66 -11.37
N ASN A 127 -13.55 12.56 -11.20
CA ASN A 127 -13.07 12.01 -9.93
C ASN A 127 -14.17 11.87 -8.87
N ASN A 128 -15.41 11.61 -9.30
CA ASN A 128 -16.59 11.56 -8.45
C ASN A 128 -16.57 10.41 -7.45
N TRP A 129 -15.93 9.30 -7.83
CA TRP A 129 -15.73 8.11 -7.02
C TRP A 129 -14.27 7.67 -7.11
N ASN A 130 -13.78 7.09 -6.02
CA ASN A 130 -12.48 6.44 -5.93
C ASN A 130 -12.69 5.01 -5.41
N ILE A 131 -12.38 4.02 -6.25
CA ILE A 131 -12.48 2.60 -5.93
C ILE A 131 -11.06 2.08 -5.67
N LEU A 132 -10.86 1.47 -4.51
CA LEU A 132 -9.59 0.95 -4.05
C LEU A 132 -9.72 -0.55 -3.83
N PHE A 133 -8.71 -1.30 -4.26
CA PHE A 133 -8.62 -2.73 -4.00
C PHE A 133 -7.16 -3.12 -3.79
N ASP A 134 -6.87 -3.80 -2.70
CA ASP A 134 -5.62 -4.53 -2.49
C ASP A 134 -5.94 -6.00 -2.22
N GLY A 135 -5.70 -6.80 -3.25
CA GLY A 135 -5.80 -8.24 -3.22
C GLY A 135 -4.41 -8.87 -3.24
N ARG A 136 -4.20 -9.91 -2.46
CA ARG A 136 -2.92 -10.62 -2.45
C ARG A 136 -3.11 -12.08 -2.07
N TYR A 137 -2.58 -12.97 -2.90
CA TYR A 137 -2.32 -14.35 -2.50
C TYR A 137 -0.82 -14.53 -2.27
N MET A 138 -0.44 -15.18 -1.18
CA MET A 138 0.94 -15.54 -0.88
C MET A 138 1.02 -16.97 -0.37
N ARG A 139 1.99 -17.72 -0.87
CA ARG A 139 2.61 -18.82 -0.14
C ARG A 139 3.99 -18.35 0.27
N SER A 140 4.22 -18.15 1.56
CA SER A 140 5.39 -17.42 2.04
C SER A 140 6.04 -18.08 3.24
N THR A 141 7.23 -17.59 3.55
CA THR A 141 7.93 -17.84 4.80
C THR A 141 8.42 -16.49 5.31
N ALA A 142 8.32 -16.26 6.60
CA ALA A 142 8.84 -15.06 7.25
C ALA A 142 9.75 -15.45 8.40
N PHE A 143 10.78 -14.64 8.65
CA PHE A 143 11.49 -14.71 9.92
C PHE A 143 10.67 -13.99 10.99
N GLU A 144 10.74 -14.49 12.22
CA GLU A 144 10.10 -13.88 13.38
C GLU A 144 11.13 -13.68 14.49
N TRP A 145 11.13 -12.48 15.05
CA TRP A 145 12.06 -12.04 16.10
C TRP A 145 11.33 -11.81 17.44
N GLY A 146 10.01 -11.97 17.46
CA GLY A 146 9.15 -11.62 18.58
C GLY A 146 8.54 -10.22 18.46
N LEU A 147 7.96 -9.73 19.55
CA LEU A 147 7.25 -8.46 19.59
C LEU A 147 8.12 -7.28 20.04
N GLY A 148 7.95 -6.13 19.38
CA GLY A 148 8.57 -4.86 19.73
C GLY A 148 9.86 -4.55 18.97
N THR A 149 10.55 -3.50 19.40
CA THR A 149 11.74 -2.94 18.72
C THR A 149 13.07 -3.41 19.32
N HIS A 150 13.06 -4.09 20.46
CA HIS A 150 14.26 -4.49 21.20
C HIS A 150 14.69 -5.94 20.98
N THR A 151 14.10 -6.61 19.98
CA THR A 151 14.40 -8.00 19.62
C THR A 151 15.72 -8.09 18.84
N GLY A 152 16.66 -8.94 19.26
CA GLY A 152 17.92 -9.18 18.55
C GLY A 152 17.80 -10.20 17.41
N GLU A 153 18.86 -10.37 16.60
CA GLU A 153 18.91 -11.40 15.54
C GLU A 153 19.08 -12.82 16.11
N ALA A 154 19.66 -12.95 17.30
CA ALA A 154 19.82 -14.23 17.98
C ALA A 154 18.44 -14.79 18.40
N GLY A 155 18.14 -16.03 18.01
CA GLY A 155 16.90 -16.70 18.37
C GLY A 155 15.70 -16.42 17.44
N ARG A 156 15.93 -15.78 16.28
CA ARG A 156 14.91 -15.73 15.23
C ARG A 156 14.57 -17.14 14.75
N TYR A 157 13.32 -17.35 14.37
CA TYR A 157 12.84 -18.60 13.79
C TYR A 157 12.02 -18.28 12.53
N ARG A 158 11.64 -19.31 11.77
CA ARG A 158 10.83 -19.12 10.57
C ARG A 158 9.38 -19.51 10.83
N ILE A 159 8.46 -18.84 10.15
CA ILE A 159 7.07 -19.23 10.06
C ILE A 159 6.70 -19.34 8.59
N ASP A 160 6.28 -20.52 8.17
CA ASP A 160 5.68 -20.78 6.87
C ASP A 160 4.17 -20.54 6.97
N TYR A 161 3.56 -19.95 5.94
CA TYR A 161 2.11 -19.75 5.87
C TYR A 161 1.64 -19.50 4.44
N ASP A 162 0.37 -19.81 4.20
CA ASP A 162 -0.39 -19.26 3.07
C ASP A 162 -1.26 -18.09 3.56
N TYR A 163 -1.42 -17.07 2.72
CA TYR A 163 -2.13 -15.84 3.06
C TYR A 163 -2.97 -15.32 1.90
N LEU A 164 -4.21 -14.97 2.20
CA LEU A 164 -5.13 -14.26 1.31
C LEU A 164 -5.56 -12.94 1.96
N LYS A 165 -5.20 -11.82 1.32
CA LYS A 165 -5.63 -10.46 1.64
C LYS A 165 -6.61 -9.99 0.59
N LEU A 166 -7.76 -9.46 0.98
CA LEU A 166 -8.78 -8.87 0.11
C LEU A 166 -9.36 -7.63 0.77
N HIS A 167 -8.79 -6.46 0.46
CA HIS A 167 -9.18 -5.18 1.05
C HIS A 167 -9.78 -4.29 -0.04
N GLY A 168 -11.11 -4.15 -0.04
CA GLY A 168 -11.83 -3.32 -1.01
C GLY A 168 -12.47 -2.10 -0.35
N SER A 169 -12.47 -0.95 -1.01
CA SER A 169 -13.17 0.25 -0.56
C SER A 169 -13.72 1.06 -1.73
N VAL A 170 -14.90 1.66 -1.54
CA VAL A 170 -15.52 2.58 -2.50
C VAL A 170 -15.78 3.91 -1.80
N LEU A 171 -15.19 4.98 -2.32
CA LEU A 171 -15.27 6.30 -1.74
C LEU A 171 -15.92 7.29 -2.69
N ARG A 172 -16.80 8.13 -2.13
CA ARG A 172 -17.42 9.26 -2.80
C ARG A 172 -16.61 10.53 -2.56
N ARG A 173 -16.44 11.36 -3.59
CA ARG A 173 -15.88 12.71 -3.44
C ARG A 173 -16.85 13.57 -2.64
N LEU A 174 -16.38 14.15 -1.54
CA LEU A 174 -17.17 15.07 -0.71
C LEU A 174 -17.04 16.50 -1.22
N SER A 175 -15.79 16.97 -1.37
CA SER A 175 -15.47 18.31 -1.86
C SER A 175 -14.00 18.35 -2.28
N GLY A 176 -13.64 19.17 -3.27
CA GLY A 176 -12.23 19.38 -3.65
C GLY A 176 -11.48 18.05 -3.86
N HIS A 177 -10.50 17.76 -3.02
CA HIS A 177 -9.69 16.53 -3.06
C HIS A 177 -10.04 15.51 -1.96
N LEU A 178 -11.14 15.75 -1.23
CA LEU A 178 -11.59 14.94 -0.11
C LEU A 178 -12.59 13.87 -0.54
N TYR A 179 -12.39 12.66 -0.05
CA TYR A 179 -13.18 11.47 -0.29
C TYR A 179 -13.50 10.79 1.04
N ALA A 180 -14.69 10.21 1.12
CA ALA A 180 -15.06 9.32 2.21
C ALA A 180 -15.87 8.14 1.69
N GLY A 181 -15.79 7.00 2.37
CA GLY A 181 -16.59 5.85 2.00
C GLY A 181 -16.34 4.64 2.86
N LEU A 182 -16.90 3.52 2.39
CA LEU A 182 -16.93 2.26 3.11
C LEU A 182 -16.13 1.21 2.33
N GLY A 183 -15.63 0.24 3.08
CA GLY A 183 -14.92 -0.90 2.56
C GLY A 183 -15.22 -2.15 3.35
N TYR A 184 -14.72 -3.27 2.83
CA TYR A 184 -14.73 -4.56 3.50
C TYR A 184 -13.35 -5.19 3.33
N HIS A 185 -12.77 -5.58 4.46
CA HIS A 185 -11.41 -6.10 4.53
C HIS A 185 -11.46 -7.51 5.06
N TYR A 186 -10.88 -8.43 4.30
CA TYR A 186 -10.80 -9.84 4.63
C TYR A 186 -9.34 -10.32 4.55
N ASP A 187 -8.88 -10.95 5.61
CA ASP A 187 -7.58 -11.57 5.72
C ASP A 187 -7.75 -13.00 6.21
N ARG A 188 -7.03 -13.92 5.57
CA ARG A 188 -7.00 -15.32 5.98
C ARG A 188 -5.60 -15.88 5.85
N LEU A 189 -5.05 -16.33 6.98
CA LEU A 189 -3.85 -17.16 7.04
C LEU A 189 -4.23 -18.61 7.29
N TRP A 190 -3.53 -19.54 6.65
CA TRP A 190 -3.66 -20.96 6.90
C TRP A 190 -2.33 -21.68 6.68
N ASP A 191 -2.31 -22.95 7.08
CA ASP A 191 -1.12 -23.81 7.07
C ASP A 191 0.09 -23.17 7.75
N VAL A 192 -0.20 -22.40 8.82
CA VAL A 192 0.83 -21.71 9.60
C VAL A 192 1.65 -22.73 10.39
N ALA A 193 2.96 -22.75 10.17
CA ALA A 193 3.88 -23.67 10.82
C ALA A 193 5.20 -22.98 11.18
N GLU A 194 5.62 -23.10 12.44
CA GLU A 194 6.95 -22.68 12.87
C GLU A 194 8.01 -23.68 12.39
N ARG A 195 9.15 -23.16 11.93
CA ARG A 195 10.32 -23.88 11.44
C ARG A 195 11.57 -23.36 12.12
N ASP A 196 12.58 -24.23 12.19
CA ASP A 196 13.91 -23.90 12.72
C ASP A 196 13.87 -23.30 14.14
N LEU A 197 12.98 -23.84 14.98
CA LEU A 197 12.84 -23.43 16.37
C LEU A 197 14.10 -23.77 17.17
N PRO A 198 14.69 -22.83 17.91
CA PRO A 198 15.74 -23.15 18.87
C PRO A 198 15.21 -24.12 19.93
N ALA A 199 15.99 -25.17 20.25
CA ALA A 199 15.58 -26.21 21.18
C ALA A 199 15.18 -25.63 22.55
N GLY A 200 14.06 -26.11 23.11
CA GLY A 200 13.56 -25.69 24.42
C GLY A 200 12.97 -24.27 24.48
N THR A 201 12.76 -23.61 23.34
CA THR A 201 12.25 -22.22 23.30
C THR A 201 10.74 -22.20 23.08
N VAL A 202 10.01 -21.48 23.95
CA VAL A 202 8.62 -21.08 23.72
C VAL A 202 8.62 -19.73 23.01
N THR A 203 8.19 -19.71 21.75
CA THR A 203 8.21 -18.51 20.91
C THR A 203 7.17 -17.48 21.35
N ASP A 204 7.39 -16.22 20.96
CA ASP A 204 6.39 -15.17 21.13
C ASP A 204 5.09 -15.49 20.39
N TYR A 205 5.17 -16.17 19.24
CA TYR A 205 3.97 -16.61 18.53
C TYR A 205 3.16 -17.60 19.36
N GLN A 206 3.82 -18.57 19.99
CA GLN A 206 3.17 -19.52 20.89
C GLN A 206 2.58 -18.83 22.12
N ARG A 207 3.31 -17.90 22.75
CA ARG A 207 2.83 -17.13 23.90
C ARG A 207 1.64 -16.24 23.57
N TYR A 208 1.59 -15.71 22.35
CA TYR A 208 0.53 -14.83 21.89
C TYR A 208 -0.76 -15.59 21.53
N GLY A 209 -0.65 -16.89 21.24
CA GLY A 209 -1.76 -17.76 20.89
C GLY A 209 -1.48 -18.49 19.59
N LEU A 210 -0.74 -19.60 19.67
CA LEU A 210 -0.39 -20.44 18.53
C LEU A 210 -1.65 -20.81 17.74
N ALA A 211 -1.70 -20.39 16.49
CA ALA A 211 -2.80 -20.70 15.60
C ALA A 211 -2.28 -21.27 14.28
N LYS A 212 -2.86 -22.37 13.81
CA LYS A 212 -2.54 -22.88 12.46
C LYS A 212 -3.27 -22.11 11.36
N ARG A 213 -4.26 -21.30 11.75
CA ARG A 213 -5.14 -20.51 10.89
C ARG A 213 -5.48 -19.22 11.61
N SER A 214 -5.63 -18.13 10.86
CA SER A 214 -6.08 -16.85 11.41
C SER A 214 -6.97 -16.13 10.41
N THR A 215 -8.15 -15.70 10.82
CA THR A 215 -9.08 -14.94 9.99
C THR A 215 -9.40 -13.60 10.63
N ALA A 216 -9.36 -12.53 9.84
CA ALA A 216 -9.87 -11.22 10.23
C ALA A 216 -10.75 -10.65 9.11
N ALA A 217 -11.97 -10.28 9.47
CA ALA A 217 -12.99 -9.86 8.54
C ALA A 217 -13.82 -8.73 9.15
N GLY A 218 -13.96 -7.64 8.41
CA GLY A 218 -14.69 -6.51 8.94
C GLY A 218 -14.93 -5.37 7.97
N PRO A 219 -15.97 -4.55 8.22
CA PRO A 219 -16.14 -3.29 7.53
C PRO A 219 -14.97 -2.35 7.84
N ALA A 220 -14.72 -1.46 6.88
CA ALA A 220 -13.78 -0.36 7.01
C ALA A 220 -14.47 0.96 6.67
N LEU A 221 -14.16 2.01 7.43
CA LEU A 221 -14.50 3.38 7.13
C LEU A 221 -13.22 4.09 6.68
N ARG A 222 -13.25 4.71 5.50
CA ARG A 222 -12.06 5.32 4.90
C ARG A 222 -12.29 6.77 4.51
N PHE A 223 -11.32 7.61 4.86
CA PHE A 223 -11.24 9.01 4.47
C PHE A 223 -9.93 9.25 3.72
N ILE A 224 -9.99 9.97 2.61
CA ILE A 224 -8.80 10.30 1.81
C ILE A 224 -8.85 11.76 1.38
N TYR A 225 -7.79 12.49 1.64
CA TYR A 225 -7.46 13.72 0.93
C TYR A 225 -6.35 13.41 -0.07
N ASP A 226 -6.59 13.56 -1.37
CA ASP A 226 -5.55 13.32 -2.39
C ASP A 226 -5.56 14.45 -3.41
N SER A 227 -4.56 15.32 -3.35
CA SER A 227 -4.40 16.42 -4.31
C SER A 227 -3.46 16.07 -5.48
N ARG A 228 -2.99 14.82 -5.58
CA ARG A 228 -2.08 14.36 -6.64
C ARG A 228 -2.89 14.02 -7.88
N LEU A 229 -2.43 14.48 -9.04
CA LEU A 229 -3.03 14.10 -10.33
C LEU A 229 -2.53 12.75 -10.85
N ASN A 230 -1.28 12.42 -10.53
CA ASN A 230 -0.66 11.14 -10.86
C ASN A 230 -0.23 10.45 -9.55
N PRO A 231 -0.98 9.45 -9.05
CA PRO A 231 -0.60 8.71 -7.86
C PRO A 231 0.64 7.82 -8.05
N ILE A 232 0.94 7.37 -9.27
CA ILE A 232 2.07 6.49 -9.60
C ILE A 232 3.39 7.25 -9.49
N ASN A 233 3.45 8.45 -10.08
CA ASN A 233 4.62 9.32 -10.04
C ASN A 233 4.21 10.77 -9.71
N PRO A 234 4.00 11.09 -8.43
CA PRO A 234 3.53 12.40 -8.02
C PRO A 234 4.65 13.46 -8.08
N GLY A 235 4.46 14.49 -8.91
CA GLY A 235 5.36 15.63 -8.96
C GLY A 235 5.18 16.62 -7.80
N ARG A 236 3.96 16.69 -7.23
CA ARG A 236 3.62 17.59 -6.12
C ARG A 236 2.32 17.19 -5.42
N GLY A 237 2.09 17.79 -4.26
CA GLY A 237 0.80 17.74 -3.56
C GLY A 237 0.82 16.83 -2.35
N TRP A 238 -0.36 16.49 -1.86
CA TRP A 238 -0.57 15.74 -0.63
C TRP A 238 -1.39 14.49 -0.88
N TYR A 239 -1.10 13.45 -0.10
CA TYR A 239 -2.00 12.34 0.15
C TYR A 239 -2.13 12.16 1.66
N GLY A 240 -3.36 12.16 2.16
CA GLY A 240 -3.68 11.78 3.51
C GLY A 240 -4.77 10.72 3.47
N GLY A 241 -4.55 9.59 4.12
CA GLY A 241 -5.51 8.50 4.23
C GLY A 241 -5.71 8.11 5.69
N ALA A 242 -6.96 7.91 6.10
CA ALA A 242 -7.30 7.31 7.38
C ALA A 242 -8.28 6.15 7.14
N THR A 243 -7.96 4.96 7.63
CA THR A 243 -8.82 3.78 7.53
C THR A 243 -9.06 3.21 8.93
N LEU A 244 -10.30 3.30 9.40
CA LEU A 244 -10.75 2.59 10.59
C LEU A 244 -11.34 1.25 10.16
N ARG A 245 -10.78 0.16 10.67
CA ARG A 245 -11.26 -1.20 10.42
C ARG A 245 -11.78 -1.81 11.70
N VAL A 246 -12.93 -2.46 11.63
CA VAL A 246 -13.58 -3.12 12.78
C VAL A 246 -13.77 -4.60 12.47
N ASN A 247 -12.89 -5.45 12.98
CA ASN A 247 -12.98 -6.89 12.80
C ASN A 247 -13.89 -7.50 13.86
N ARG A 248 -14.79 -8.36 13.40
CA ARG A 248 -15.85 -8.92 14.24
C ARG A 248 -15.97 -10.44 14.08
N THR A 249 -16.17 -11.14 15.17
CA THR A 249 -16.40 -12.58 15.22
C THR A 249 -17.67 -13.00 14.47
N GLU A 250 -18.69 -12.14 14.50
CA GLU A 250 -19.94 -12.27 13.77
C GLU A 250 -19.74 -12.27 12.25
N LEU A 251 -18.61 -11.69 11.78
CA LEU A 251 -18.19 -11.66 10.39
C LEU A 251 -17.12 -12.73 10.08
N ARG A 252 -16.95 -13.73 10.95
CA ARG A 252 -15.95 -14.81 10.87
C ARG A 252 -14.51 -14.40 11.16
N SER A 253 -14.28 -13.32 11.90
CA SER A 253 -12.97 -13.09 12.51
C SER A 253 -12.74 -14.04 13.67
N ASP A 254 -11.49 -14.41 13.95
CA ASP A 254 -11.18 -15.25 15.12
C ASP A 254 -11.20 -14.46 16.44
N SER A 255 -11.05 -13.13 16.36
CA SER A 255 -11.16 -12.24 17.51
C SER A 255 -11.78 -10.89 17.14
N ASN A 256 -12.37 -10.22 18.14
CA ASN A 256 -12.89 -8.85 18.01
C ASN A 256 -11.76 -7.84 18.25
N TRP A 257 -11.48 -7.00 17.26
CA TRP A 257 -10.46 -5.96 17.38
C TRP A 257 -10.66 -4.84 16.35
N GLN A 258 -10.01 -3.71 16.59
CA GLN A 258 -10.10 -2.54 15.73
C GLN A 258 -8.70 -2.05 15.38
N SER A 259 -8.52 -1.52 14.18
CA SER A 259 -7.29 -0.82 13.82
C SER A 259 -7.57 0.48 13.11
N LEU A 260 -6.69 1.43 13.32
CA LEU A 260 -6.63 2.69 12.61
C LEU A 260 -5.32 2.77 11.85
N LEU A 261 -5.41 2.87 10.53
CA LEU A 261 -4.27 3.14 9.66
C LEU A 261 -4.32 4.61 9.21
N VAL A 262 -3.28 5.38 9.54
CA VAL A 262 -3.10 6.77 9.11
C VAL A 262 -1.84 6.88 8.26
N GLU A 263 -2.01 7.37 7.05
CA GLU A 263 -0.92 7.57 6.10
C GLU A 263 -0.91 9.01 5.60
N LEU A 264 0.25 9.64 5.65
CA LEU A 264 0.48 10.99 5.15
C LEU A 264 1.68 10.99 4.19
N ARG A 265 1.51 11.56 3.01
CA ARG A 265 2.57 11.76 2.03
C ARG A 265 2.54 13.19 1.52
N HIS A 266 3.69 13.83 1.42
CA HIS A 266 3.84 15.15 0.82
C HIS A 266 4.96 15.16 -0.22
N TYR A 267 4.66 15.75 -1.37
CA TYR A 267 5.58 15.85 -2.50
C TYR A 267 5.85 17.32 -2.78
N ILE A 268 7.11 17.73 -2.59
CA ILE A 268 7.58 19.11 -2.70
C ILE A 268 8.55 19.18 -3.89
N PRO A 269 8.21 19.89 -4.97
CA PRO A 269 9.15 20.16 -6.05
C PRO A 269 10.33 20.99 -5.53
N VAL A 270 11.56 20.56 -5.80
CA VAL A 270 12.80 21.23 -5.38
C VAL A 270 13.73 21.47 -6.57
N GLY A 271 14.60 22.48 -6.47
CA GLY A 271 15.60 22.82 -7.49
C GLY A 271 15.09 23.69 -8.65
N ALA A 272 16.04 24.26 -9.40
CA ALA A 272 15.75 25.05 -10.60
C ALA A 272 15.08 24.16 -11.66
N GLY A 273 13.96 24.64 -12.23
CA GLY A 273 13.17 23.88 -13.20
C GLY A 273 12.28 22.77 -12.61
N LYS A 274 12.24 22.59 -11.27
CA LYS A 274 11.31 21.69 -10.55
C LYS A 274 11.25 20.25 -11.07
N ARG A 275 12.38 19.72 -11.58
CA ARG A 275 12.50 18.34 -12.06
C ARG A 275 12.70 17.31 -10.94
N SER A 276 13.08 17.77 -9.74
CA SER A 276 13.31 16.94 -8.57
C SER A 276 12.19 17.12 -7.55
N VAL A 277 11.90 16.07 -6.78
CA VAL A 277 10.83 16.07 -5.77
C VAL A 277 11.37 15.51 -4.47
N LEU A 278 11.24 16.28 -3.39
CA LEU A 278 11.37 15.78 -2.03
C LEU A 278 10.05 15.14 -1.63
N ALA A 279 10.08 13.85 -1.29
CA ALA A 279 8.92 13.10 -0.83
C ALA A 279 9.04 12.77 0.65
N LEU A 280 8.06 13.19 1.45
CA LEU A 280 7.93 12.87 2.85
C LEU A 280 6.82 11.84 3.02
N TRP A 281 7.03 10.84 3.88
CA TRP A 281 6.07 9.77 4.14
C TRP A 281 6.02 9.42 5.62
N SER A 282 4.80 9.39 6.17
CA SER A 282 4.48 8.85 7.48
C SER A 282 3.39 7.79 7.34
N TYR A 283 3.55 6.68 8.05
CA TYR A 283 2.65 5.54 8.04
C TYR A 283 2.50 5.06 9.48
N ASN A 284 1.29 5.10 10.01
CA ASN A 284 1.00 4.80 11.41
C ASN A 284 -0.15 3.78 11.46
N TRP A 285 0.11 2.60 11.99
CA TRP A 285 -0.85 1.50 12.08
C TRP A 285 -1.08 1.14 13.54
N LEU A 286 -2.24 1.54 14.05
CA LEU A 286 -2.58 1.47 15.46
C LEU A 286 -3.64 0.39 15.72
N THR A 287 -3.47 -0.39 16.78
CA THR A 287 -4.52 -1.29 17.31
C THR A 287 -5.30 -0.56 18.40
N LEU A 288 -6.61 -0.42 18.21
CA LEU A 288 -7.49 0.33 19.12
C LEU A 288 -8.22 -0.58 20.11
N GLY A 289 -8.55 -0.02 21.28
CA GLY A 289 -9.32 -0.69 22.32
C GLY A 289 -8.60 -1.88 22.97
N PRO A 290 -9.27 -2.70 23.78
CA PRO A 290 -8.63 -3.83 24.46
C PRO A 290 -8.40 -5.06 23.57
N GLY A 291 -9.07 -5.14 22.40
CA GLY A 291 -8.92 -6.24 21.46
C GLY A 291 -7.51 -6.32 20.86
N SER A 292 -7.16 -7.50 20.34
CA SER A 292 -5.86 -7.73 19.70
C SER A 292 -6.01 -8.55 18.41
N PRO A 293 -5.36 -8.14 17.31
CA PRO A 293 -5.25 -8.95 16.09
C PRO A 293 -4.55 -10.28 16.38
N PRO A 294 -4.81 -11.34 15.61
CA PRO A 294 -3.93 -12.50 15.55
C PRO A 294 -2.48 -12.08 15.29
N TYR A 295 -1.51 -12.81 15.85
CA TYR A 295 -0.09 -12.41 15.85
C TYR A 295 0.43 -11.99 14.46
N LEU A 296 0.16 -12.81 13.44
CA LEU A 296 0.63 -12.55 12.07
C LEU A 296 -0.07 -11.36 11.39
N LEU A 297 -1.18 -10.88 11.93
CA LEU A 297 -1.94 -9.71 11.47
C LEU A 297 -1.64 -8.44 12.29
N LEU A 298 -0.71 -8.50 13.23
CA LEU A 298 -0.24 -7.32 13.96
C LEU A 298 0.45 -6.31 13.04
N PRO A 299 0.32 -5.01 13.34
CA PRO A 299 1.11 -3.96 12.71
C PRO A 299 2.59 -4.33 12.62
N SER A 300 3.13 -4.24 11.40
CA SER A 300 4.51 -4.62 11.14
C SER A 300 5.08 -4.02 9.86
N THR A 301 6.41 -3.90 9.80
CA THR A 301 7.12 -3.36 8.63
C THR A 301 6.99 -4.28 7.42
N GLY A 302 6.90 -3.69 6.22
CA GLY A 302 6.78 -4.40 4.95
C GLY A 302 5.39 -4.98 4.69
N TRP A 303 4.36 -4.56 5.44
CA TRP A 303 2.97 -5.04 5.30
C TRP A 303 2.00 -3.98 4.77
N ASP A 304 2.48 -2.80 4.38
CA ASP A 304 1.70 -1.87 3.57
C ASP A 304 1.35 -2.48 2.20
N ASP A 305 0.38 -1.86 1.52
CA ASP A 305 -0.19 -2.37 0.27
C ASP A 305 0.87 -2.62 -0.82
N PHE A 306 2.00 -1.91 -0.76
CA PHE A 306 3.11 -2.01 -1.71
C PHE A 306 4.44 -2.51 -1.10
N PHE A 307 4.44 -3.05 0.12
CA PHE A 307 5.63 -3.60 0.80
C PHE A 307 6.83 -2.62 0.94
N ASN A 308 6.57 -1.33 1.14
CA ASN A 308 7.61 -0.29 1.16
C ASN A 308 8.02 0.20 2.56
N THR A 309 7.23 -0.08 3.59
CA THR A 309 7.53 0.32 4.97
C THR A 309 8.74 -0.46 5.48
N GLY A 310 9.69 0.24 6.10
CA GLY A 310 10.90 -0.39 6.63
C GLY A 310 11.84 -0.99 5.58
N ARG A 311 11.84 -0.48 4.33
CA ARG A 311 12.85 -0.87 3.31
C ARG A 311 14.26 -0.84 3.90
N GLY A 312 15.03 -1.89 3.61
CA GLY A 312 16.33 -2.17 4.24
C GLY A 312 16.25 -3.23 5.34
N PHE A 313 15.06 -3.49 5.88
CA PHE A 313 14.79 -4.61 6.78
C PHE A 313 13.97 -5.70 6.08
N LEU A 314 14.07 -6.92 6.60
CA LEU A 314 13.20 -8.02 6.18
C LEU A 314 11.75 -7.74 6.58
N GLN A 315 10.81 -8.24 5.78
CA GLN A 315 9.38 -8.10 6.08
C GLN A 315 9.07 -8.65 7.48
N GLY A 316 8.24 -7.94 8.25
CA GLY A 316 7.86 -8.32 9.60
C GLY A 316 8.91 -8.02 10.67
N ARG A 317 10.07 -7.44 10.33
CA ARG A 317 11.19 -7.23 11.28
C ARG A 317 10.79 -6.55 12.58
N HIS A 318 9.98 -5.51 12.48
CA HIS A 318 9.37 -4.87 13.63
C HIS A 318 7.88 -5.15 13.59
N ARG A 319 7.42 -5.94 14.56
CA ARG A 319 6.02 -6.32 14.73
C ARG A 319 5.59 -5.92 16.13
N GLY A 320 4.42 -5.30 16.25
CA GLY A 320 3.95 -4.85 17.54
C GLY A 320 2.48 -4.49 17.51
N ARG A 321 1.96 -4.15 18.69
CA ARG A 321 0.57 -3.68 18.82
C ARG A 321 0.30 -2.43 18.00
N ASN A 322 1.30 -1.56 17.85
CA ASN A 322 1.26 -0.35 17.05
C ASN A 322 2.57 -0.24 16.27
N LEU A 323 2.49 0.35 15.09
CA LEU A 323 3.62 0.73 14.23
C LEU A 323 3.52 2.21 13.88
#